data_AF-A0A437GWB0-F1
#
_entry.id   AF-A0A437GWB0-F1
#
_cell.length_a   1.000
_cell.length_b   1.000
_cell.length_c   1.000
_cell.angle_alpha   90.00
_cell.angle_beta   90.00
_cell.angle_gamma   90.00
#
_symmetry.space_group_name_H-M   'P 1'
#
loop_
_entity.id
_entity.type
_entity.pdbx_description
1 polymer ?
#
loop_
_entity_poly.entity_id
_entity_poly.type
_entity_poly.pdbx_seq_one_letter_code
_entity_poly.pdbx_strand_id
1 'polypeptide(L)'
;MRTRSVTQSTPSPCQPPFHTAIPALGSRDRPVLSVPDAVLPRREVNVTQNGYEIQSRTRLLARLFLLFAAGLLIAVIVLRQLRPSNESPTELSASAAPGSIEALQQQASQDPDDAATWSALGTALFERGRYEEARDAFAKAAEVDPKNAATWSSLGEARIMASERDPMPAAAVADFKRALAIDPKDPRSRYFMAVDRDLSGNHQGAIDEWLALLADTPPDAPWEPDLRRTIEQVGKINDIEVADNLATVRQPAPMATAPRGPTQADLRAASVIPPTEQEKMARDMVARLQVRLEGDPGNLDGWLMLMRSWRQLGEAEKASVALRDGLSAMPDAAPQLRAEAARLGIR
;
A
#
# COMPACT_ATOMS: atom_id res chain seq x y z
N MET A 1 72.07 5.71 24.30
CA MET A 1 72.73 7.04 24.25
C MET A 1 71.84 7.99 23.43
N ARG A 2 71.90 9.31 23.72
CA ARG A 2 71.55 10.48 22.86
C ARG A 2 70.31 10.40 21.93
N THR A 3 69.19 11.12 22.16
CA THR A 3 68.92 12.58 21.91
C THR A 3 69.02 12.99 20.43
N ARG A 4 68.18 13.85 19.82
CA ARG A 4 67.12 14.83 20.23
C ARG A 4 66.14 14.97 19.02
N SER A 5 64.81 15.12 19.11
CA SER A 5 63.93 16.16 19.70
C SER A 5 63.55 17.35 18.78
N VAL A 6 62.23 17.55 18.56
CA VAL A 6 61.50 18.85 18.52
C VAL A 6 61.73 19.74 17.25
N THR A 7 60.72 20.27 16.56
CA THR A 7 59.68 21.25 16.98
C THR A 7 58.24 21.04 16.44
N GLN A 8 57.27 21.70 17.09
CA GLN A 8 55.91 21.95 16.60
C GLN A 8 55.78 23.41 16.11
N SER A 9 54.84 23.72 15.19
CA SER A 9 54.07 24.98 15.22
C SER A 9 52.83 24.95 14.31
N THR A 10 51.74 25.55 14.78
CA THR A 10 50.53 25.99 14.04
C THR A 10 50.41 27.53 14.19
N PRO A 11 49.39 28.28 13.70
CA PRO A 11 48.17 27.92 12.96
C PRO A 11 47.88 28.77 11.67
N SER A 12 46.61 28.80 11.23
CA SER A 12 45.96 29.50 10.08
C SER A 12 45.92 31.05 10.21
N PRO A 13 45.23 31.83 9.31
CA PRO A 13 44.57 31.56 8.01
C PRO A 13 44.91 32.58 6.88
N CYS A 14 44.31 32.49 5.67
CA CYS A 14 44.41 33.53 4.62
C CYS A 14 43.15 33.75 3.76
N GLN A 15 42.67 35.01 3.72
CA GLN A 15 41.96 35.71 2.64
C GLN A 15 42.38 37.23 2.72
N PRO A 16 41.81 38.20 1.96
CA PRO A 16 42.23 38.52 0.59
C PRO A 16 42.57 40.04 0.38
N PRO A 17 43.11 40.43 -0.79
CA PRO A 17 43.13 41.83 -1.26
C PRO A 17 42.72 41.99 -2.76
N PHE A 18 42.39 43.16 -3.34
CA PHE A 18 41.72 44.40 -2.87
C PHE A 18 41.44 45.34 -4.09
N HIS A 19 40.36 46.15 -4.06
CA HIS A 19 40.14 47.41 -4.83
C HIS A 19 40.05 47.33 -6.40
N THR A 20 39.61 48.36 -7.17
CA THR A 20 39.55 49.84 -6.94
C THR A 20 38.46 50.60 -7.75
N ALA A 21 37.87 51.65 -7.14
CA ALA A 21 37.24 52.93 -7.61
C ALA A 21 36.47 53.10 -8.97
N ILE A 22 35.39 53.92 -9.15
CA ILE A 22 34.93 55.28 -8.64
C ILE A 22 35.60 56.46 -9.38
N PRO A 23 34.97 57.67 -9.65
CA PRO A 23 33.72 58.32 -9.15
C PRO A 23 32.61 58.47 -10.24
N ALA A 24 31.68 59.45 -10.37
CA ALA A 24 31.37 60.80 -9.81
C ALA A 24 29.90 61.22 -10.21
N LEU A 25 29.23 62.35 -9.85
CA LEU A 25 29.29 63.38 -8.77
C LEU A 25 28.00 64.28 -8.82
N GLY A 26 27.73 65.10 -7.77
CA GLY A 26 26.71 66.20 -7.71
C GLY A 26 25.51 65.94 -6.77
N SER A 27 25.25 66.63 -5.64
CA SER A 27 25.13 68.09 -5.27
C SER A 27 23.82 68.72 -5.78
N ARG A 28 22.91 69.36 -5.01
CA ARG A 28 22.93 70.24 -3.79
C ARG A 28 21.52 70.27 -3.10
N ASP A 29 21.16 70.91 -1.96
CA ASP A 29 21.77 71.46 -0.72
C ASP A 29 20.64 71.71 0.36
N ARG A 30 20.94 72.38 1.49
CA ARG A 30 20.06 72.94 2.59
C ARG A 30 20.65 74.33 3.02
N PRO A 31 20.12 75.21 3.95
CA PRO A 31 19.21 74.99 5.12
C PRO A 31 18.23 76.20 5.50
N VAL A 32 17.28 76.12 6.48
CA VAL A 32 17.23 76.65 7.91
C VAL A 32 16.57 78.04 8.25
N LEU A 33 15.45 77.98 9.02
CA LEU A 33 14.92 78.81 10.17
C LEU A 33 14.45 80.30 10.12
N SER A 34 13.57 80.62 11.12
CA SER A 34 13.28 81.92 11.82
C SER A 34 12.25 82.92 11.22
N VAL A 35 11.39 83.67 11.95
CA VAL A 35 10.96 83.68 13.40
C VAL A 35 9.48 84.26 13.60
N PRO A 36 8.98 85.10 14.59
CA PRO A 36 7.55 85.03 15.05
C PRO A 36 6.73 86.38 15.12
N ASP A 37 5.74 86.44 16.03
CA ASP A 37 4.98 87.60 16.62
C ASP A 37 3.79 88.27 15.88
N ALA A 38 2.74 88.85 16.52
CA ALA A 38 2.11 88.66 17.86
C ALA A 38 0.75 89.43 18.00
N VAL A 39 0.02 89.23 19.12
CA VAL A 39 -1.06 90.08 19.74
C VAL A 39 -2.49 90.19 19.11
N LEU A 40 -3.45 89.45 19.69
CA LEU A 40 -4.75 89.85 20.36
C LEU A 40 -5.56 91.15 19.95
N PRO A 41 -6.84 91.35 20.40
CA PRO A 41 -8.07 90.54 20.19
C PRO A 41 -9.40 91.37 20.03
N ARG A 42 -10.52 90.78 19.52
CA ARG A 42 -11.89 90.78 20.13
C ARG A 42 -13.07 90.41 19.19
N ARG A 43 -14.08 89.77 19.80
CA ARG A 43 -15.56 89.80 19.57
C ARG A 43 -16.10 89.61 18.13
N GLU A 44 -16.83 88.50 17.90
CA GLU A 44 -18.32 88.41 17.81
C GLU A 44 -18.86 89.03 16.49
N VAL A 45 -19.76 88.38 15.74
CA VAL A 45 -21.01 87.72 16.17
C VAL A 45 -21.23 86.36 15.50
N ASN A 46 -21.86 85.43 16.23
CA ASN A 46 -22.33 84.14 15.70
C ASN A 46 -23.58 84.30 14.81
N VAL A 47 -23.61 83.59 13.69
CA VAL A 47 -24.86 83.03 13.13
C VAL A 47 -24.65 81.52 12.97
N THR A 48 -25.61 80.74 13.46
CA THR A 48 -25.51 79.27 13.59
C THR A 48 -25.39 78.59 12.22
N GLN A 49 -24.46 77.67 11.98
CA GLN A 49 -24.33 76.36 12.63
C GLN A 49 -25.69 75.64 12.82
N ASN A 50 -26.41 75.38 11.71
CA ASN A 50 -27.49 74.39 11.69
C ASN A 50 -27.68 73.64 10.34
N GLY A 51 -27.14 74.15 9.22
CA GLY A 51 -27.34 73.52 7.90
C GLY A 51 -26.52 72.26 7.61
N TYR A 52 -25.43 71.98 8.35
CA TYR A 52 -24.39 71.04 7.91
C TYR A 52 -24.41 69.66 8.60
N GLU A 53 -25.09 69.49 9.74
CA GLU A 53 -25.11 68.22 10.50
C GLU A 53 -25.99 67.12 9.88
N ILE A 54 -27.13 67.48 9.28
CA ILE A 54 -28.09 66.47 8.81
C ILE A 54 -27.52 65.67 7.62
N GLN A 55 -26.76 66.32 6.74
CA GLN A 55 -26.20 65.68 5.54
C GLN A 55 -24.96 64.83 5.84
N SER A 56 -24.25 65.05 6.95
CA SER A 56 -23.15 64.18 7.40
C SER A 56 -23.69 62.94 8.13
N ARG A 57 -24.62 63.12 9.07
CA ARG A 57 -25.22 62.01 9.85
C ARG A 57 -25.96 61.00 8.96
N THR A 58 -26.73 61.46 7.97
CA THR A 58 -27.40 60.57 7.00
C THR A 58 -26.43 59.74 6.16
N ARG A 59 -25.33 60.35 5.66
CA ARG A 59 -24.26 59.64 4.92
C ARG A 59 -23.49 58.66 5.81
N LEU A 60 -23.29 58.98 7.08
CA LEU A 60 -22.65 58.09 8.05
C LEU A 60 -23.53 56.87 8.33
N LEU A 61 -24.82 57.07 8.63
CA LEU A 61 -25.79 56.00 8.87
C LEU A 61 -25.96 55.09 7.65
N ALA A 62 -26.01 55.64 6.43
CA ALA A 62 -26.06 54.84 5.21
C ALA A 62 -24.81 53.96 5.01
N ARG A 63 -23.61 54.47 5.35
CA ARG A 63 -22.37 53.69 5.32
C ARG A 63 -22.34 52.61 6.39
N LEU A 64 -22.76 52.92 7.62
CA LEU A 64 -22.87 51.95 8.70
C LEU A 64 -23.88 50.85 8.37
N PHE A 65 -25.02 51.19 7.76
CA PHE A 65 -26.00 50.21 7.29
C PHE A 65 -25.44 49.31 6.17
N LEU A 66 -24.72 49.87 5.20
CA LEU A 66 -24.06 49.06 4.14
C LEU A 66 -22.98 48.13 4.71
N LEU A 67 -22.16 48.60 5.66
CA LEU A 67 -21.16 47.76 6.33
C LEU A 67 -21.81 46.68 7.20
N PHE A 68 -22.90 46.99 7.90
CA PHE A 68 -23.66 46.01 8.67
C PHE A 68 -24.34 44.97 7.76
N ALA A 69 -24.93 45.38 6.64
CA ALA A 69 -25.53 44.47 5.65
C ALA A 69 -24.47 43.57 4.98
N ALA A 70 -23.30 44.11 4.65
CA ALA A 70 -22.18 43.32 4.14
C ALA A 70 -21.65 42.34 5.21
N GLY A 71 -21.51 42.78 6.46
CA GLY A 71 -21.14 41.93 7.60
C GLY A 71 -22.16 40.81 7.85
N LEU A 72 -23.46 41.11 7.75
CA LEU A 72 -24.54 40.12 7.86
C LEU A 72 -24.51 39.12 6.70
N LEU A 73 -24.25 39.57 5.48
CA LEU A 73 -24.11 38.71 4.30
C LEU A 73 -22.91 37.75 4.45
N ILE A 74 -21.75 38.27 4.87
CA ILE A 74 -20.56 37.47 5.17
C ILE A 74 -20.83 36.49 6.31
N ALA A 75 -21.48 36.94 7.39
CA ALA A 75 -21.88 36.07 8.50
C ALA A 75 -22.83 34.94 8.05
N VAL A 76 -23.79 35.23 7.16
CA VAL A 76 -24.69 34.20 6.58
C VAL A 76 -23.94 33.24 5.64
N ILE A 77 -22.93 33.69 4.90
CA ILE A 77 -22.06 32.82 4.08
C ILE A 77 -21.22 31.92 4.98
N VAL A 78 -20.61 32.47 6.04
CA VAL A 78 -19.82 31.73 7.03
C VAL A 78 -20.71 30.75 7.81
N LEU A 79 -21.93 31.12 8.22
CA LEU A 79 -22.91 30.20 8.81
C LEU A 79 -23.45 29.13 7.83
N ARG A 80 -23.30 29.33 6.52
CA ARG A 80 -23.59 28.28 5.51
C ARG A 80 -22.42 27.32 5.32
N GLN A 81 -21.17 27.78 5.46
CA GLN A 81 -19.98 26.92 5.42
C GLN A 81 -19.65 26.24 6.75
N LEU A 82 -20.04 26.83 7.88
CA LEU A 82 -19.93 26.25 9.24
C LEU A 82 -21.21 25.54 9.69
N ARG A 83 -22.20 25.37 8.81
CA ARG A 83 -23.24 24.35 9.03
C ARG A 83 -22.57 22.99 8.85
N PRO A 84 -22.50 22.13 9.87
CA PRO A 84 -22.10 20.74 9.63
C PRO A 84 -23.08 20.13 8.63
N SER A 85 -22.57 19.22 7.80
CA SER A 85 -23.40 18.39 6.93
C SER A 85 -24.27 17.48 7.80
N ASN A 86 -25.47 17.94 8.14
CA ASN A 86 -26.55 17.09 8.64
C ASN A 86 -27.12 16.27 7.47
N GLU A 87 -26.23 15.51 6.82
CA GLU A 87 -26.60 14.32 6.07
C GLU A 87 -27.10 13.31 7.10
N SER A 88 -28.42 13.23 7.26
CA SER A 88 -29.04 12.11 7.95
C SER A 88 -28.57 10.83 7.26
N PRO A 89 -27.93 9.87 7.95
CA PRO A 89 -27.35 8.66 7.34
C PRO A 89 -28.46 7.71 6.89
N THR A 90 -29.09 8.06 5.76
CA THR A 90 -30.21 7.35 5.14
C THR A 90 -29.69 6.24 4.23
N GLU A 91 -28.73 5.46 4.73
CA GLU A 91 -28.25 4.24 4.07
C GLU A 91 -27.72 3.17 5.04
N LEU A 92 -28.29 3.15 6.26
CA LEU A 92 -28.46 1.86 6.95
C LEU A 92 -29.27 0.94 6.02
N SER A 93 -28.72 -0.23 5.69
CA SER A 93 -29.29 -1.21 4.76
C SER A 93 -29.15 -0.91 3.24
N ALA A 94 -28.05 -0.29 2.83
CA ALA A 94 -27.23 -1.04 1.86
C ALA A 94 -26.68 -2.27 2.60
N SER A 95 -26.85 -3.48 2.06
CA SER A 95 -26.25 -4.66 2.70
C SER A 95 -24.74 -4.53 2.60
N ALA A 96 -24.07 -4.26 3.71
CA ALA A 96 -22.62 -4.27 3.79
C ALA A 96 -22.13 -5.61 3.21
N ALA A 97 -21.21 -5.56 2.25
CA ALA A 97 -20.80 -6.74 1.51
C ALA A 97 -20.22 -7.78 2.48
N PRO A 98 -20.48 -9.10 2.30
CA PRO A 98 -19.88 -10.11 3.16
C PRO A 98 -18.36 -9.97 3.20
N GLY A 99 -17.79 -9.75 4.38
CA GLY A 99 -16.37 -9.46 4.57
C GLY A 99 -15.95 -7.98 4.45
N SER A 100 -16.89 -7.02 4.35
CA SER A 100 -16.55 -5.59 4.52
C SER A 100 -16.18 -5.30 5.98
N ILE A 101 -15.37 -4.27 6.21
CA ILE A 101 -14.94 -3.87 7.56
C ILE A 101 -16.16 -3.52 8.42
N GLU A 102 -17.16 -2.86 7.85
CA GLU A 102 -18.39 -2.44 8.53
C GLU A 102 -19.25 -3.66 8.90
N ALA A 103 -19.35 -4.66 8.02
CA ALA A 103 -20.04 -5.92 8.30
C ALA A 103 -19.34 -6.71 9.42
N LEU A 104 -18.01 -6.83 9.34
CA LEU A 104 -17.19 -7.55 10.31
C LEU A 104 -17.17 -6.84 11.67
N GLN A 105 -17.16 -5.50 11.72
CA GLN A 105 -17.33 -4.73 12.95
C GLN A 105 -18.71 -4.93 13.59
N GLN A 106 -19.78 -5.00 12.79
CA GLN A 106 -21.13 -5.31 13.30
C GLN A 106 -21.22 -6.73 13.84
N GLN A 107 -20.62 -7.72 13.16
CA GLN A 107 -20.58 -9.10 13.61
C GLN A 107 -19.75 -9.25 14.91
N ALA A 108 -18.56 -8.65 14.98
CA ALA A 108 -17.71 -8.62 16.18
C ALA A 108 -18.35 -7.90 17.38
N SER A 109 -19.28 -6.97 17.12
CA SER A 109 -20.08 -6.29 18.16
C SER A 109 -21.30 -7.11 18.62
N GLN A 110 -21.73 -8.10 17.83
CA GLN A 110 -22.84 -9.00 18.16
C GLN A 110 -22.36 -10.28 18.85
N ASP A 111 -21.21 -10.81 18.44
CA ASP A 111 -20.50 -11.90 19.10
C ASP A 111 -19.04 -11.51 19.41
N PRO A 112 -18.79 -10.89 20.58
CA PRO A 112 -17.45 -10.49 20.99
C PRO A 112 -16.48 -11.66 21.25
N ASP A 113 -16.99 -12.89 21.35
CA ASP A 113 -16.22 -14.10 21.63
C ASP A 113 -16.00 -14.96 20.36
N ASP A 114 -16.27 -14.43 19.16
CA ASP A 114 -15.88 -15.02 17.88
C ASP A 114 -14.48 -14.57 17.42
N ALA A 115 -13.46 -15.35 17.79
CA ALA A 115 -12.06 -15.14 17.37
C ALA A 115 -11.87 -15.18 15.84
N ALA A 116 -12.72 -15.87 15.08
CA ALA A 116 -12.63 -15.94 13.62
C ALA A 116 -13.13 -14.63 12.98
N THR A 117 -14.21 -14.05 13.49
CA THR A 117 -14.67 -12.71 13.07
C THR A 117 -13.64 -11.64 13.41
N TRP A 118 -13.07 -11.64 14.62
CA TRP A 118 -12.00 -10.69 14.98
C TRP A 118 -10.75 -10.86 14.10
N SER A 119 -10.38 -12.11 13.75
CA SER A 119 -9.27 -12.38 12.83
C SER A 119 -9.57 -11.89 11.40
N ALA A 120 -10.79 -12.12 10.90
CA ALA A 120 -11.22 -11.64 9.58
C ALA A 120 -11.26 -10.11 9.51
N LEU A 121 -11.73 -9.44 10.59
CA LEU A 121 -11.70 -7.99 10.73
C LEU A 121 -10.26 -7.47 10.71
N GLY A 122 -9.34 -8.10 11.45
CA GLY A 122 -7.91 -7.79 11.43
C GLY A 122 -7.32 -7.86 10.02
N THR A 123 -7.59 -8.94 9.29
CA THR A 123 -7.13 -9.11 7.90
C THR A 123 -7.70 -8.03 6.97
N ALA A 124 -9.00 -7.78 7.01
CA ALA A 124 -9.65 -6.76 6.17
C ALA A 124 -9.15 -5.33 6.48
N LEU A 125 -8.79 -5.03 7.72
CA LEU A 125 -8.15 -3.76 8.11
C LEU A 125 -6.70 -3.69 7.62
N PHE A 126 -5.94 -4.78 7.75
CA PHE A 126 -4.54 -4.87 7.31
C PHE A 126 -4.41 -4.69 5.79
N GLU A 127 -5.25 -5.36 4.99
CA GLU A 127 -5.32 -5.20 3.52
C GLU A 127 -5.66 -3.77 3.07
N ARG A 128 -6.25 -2.96 3.96
CA ARG A 128 -6.57 -1.55 3.73
C ARG A 128 -5.54 -0.59 4.34
N GLY A 129 -4.42 -1.09 4.86
CA GLY A 129 -3.36 -0.29 5.48
C GLY A 129 -3.72 0.29 6.85
N ARG A 130 -4.83 -0.16 7.48
CA ARG A 130 -5.32 0.33 8.77
C ARG A 130 -4.66 -0.44 9.92
N TYR A 131 -3.32 -0.45 9.93
CA TYR A 131 -2.52 -1.38 10.73
C TYR A 131 -2.75 -1.29 12.25
N GLU A 132 -2.98 -0.08 12.79
CA GLU A 132 -3.31 0.10 14.22
C GLU A 132 -4.65 -0.55 14.60
N GLU A 133 -5.67 -0.45 13.74
CA GLU A 133 -6.96 -1.09 13.98
C GLU A 133 -6.88 -2.60 13.71
N ALA A 134 -6.07 -3.02 12.74
CA ALA A 134 -5.79 -4.43 12.48
C ALA A 134 -5.09 -5.11 13.67
N ARG A 135 -4.11 -4.44 14.27
CA ARG A 135 -3.44 -4.82 15.53
C ARG A 135 -4.46 -5.06 16.64
N ASP A 136 -5.40 -4.12 16.83
CA ASP A 136 -6.38 -4.23 17.90
C ASP A 136 -7.40 -5.35 17.67
N ALA A 137 -7.83 -5.57 16.42
CA ALA A 137 -8.69 -6.69 16.04
C ALA A 137 -7.97 -8.06 16.18
N PHE A 138 -6.72 -8.19 15.73
CA PHE A 138 -5.93 -9.41 15.94
C PHE A 138 -5.59 -9.65 17.41
N ALA A 139 -5.36 -8.60 18.20
CA ALA A 139 -5.17 -8.72 19.65
C ALA A 139 -6.43 -9.28 20.31
N LYS A 140 -7.62 -8.77 19.94
CA LYS A 140 -8.89 -9.29 20.46
C LYS A 140 -9.15 -10.74 20.03
N ALA A 141 -8.80 -11.12 18.81
CA ALA A 141 -8.84 -12.52 18.37
C ALA A 141 -7.90 -13.42 19.19
N ALA A 142 -6.68 -12.95 19.50
CA ALA A 142 -5.68 -13.68 20.28
C ALA A 142 -6.02 -13.79 21.79
N GLU A 143 -6.80 -12.86 22.34
CA GLU A 143 -7.41 -13.01 23.68
C GLU A 143 -8.44 -14.14 23.71
N VAL A 144 -9.26 -14.25 22.66
CA VAL A 144 -10.39 -15.18 22.60
C VAL A 144 -9.94 -16.60 22.23
N ASP A 145 -9.10 -16.76 21.21
CA ASP A 145 -8.37 -18.01 20.95
C ASP A 145 -6.85 -17.84 21.14
N PRO A 146 -6.34 -17.99 22.39
CA PRO A 146 -4.91 -17.91 22.66
C PRO A 146 -4.12 -19.12 22.14
N LYS A 147 -4.73 -20.06 21.40
CA LYS A 147 -4.09 -21.21 20.76
C LYS A 147 -4.02 -21.12 19.24
N ASN A 148 -4.47 -20.03 18.61
CA ASN A 148 -4.34 -19.85 17.17
C ASN A 148 -2.97 -19.23 16.79
N ALA A 149 -2.02 -20.04 16.32
CA ALA A 149 -0.69 -19.57 15.92
C ALA A 149 -0.73 -18.49 14.83
N ALA A 150 -1.63 -18.63 13.84
CA ALA A 150 -1.74 -17.69 12.73
C ALA A 150 -2.30 -16.31 13.17
N THR A 151 -3.17 -16.29 14.19
CA THR A 151 -3.63 -15.03 14.80
C THR A 151 -2.51 -14.33 15.56
N TRP A 152 -1.70 -15.05 16.34
CA TRP A 152 -0.51 -14.48 16.99
C TRP A 152 0.52 -13.97 15.98
N SER A 153 0.75 -14.70 14.88
CA SER A 153 1.70 -14.27 13.85
C SER A 153 1.17 -13.05 13.07
N SER A 154 -0.14 -12.99 12.76
CA SER A 154 -0.79 -11.79 12.19
C SER A 154 -0.72 -10.58 13.12
N LEU A 155 -0.86 -10.77 14.44
CA LEU A 155 -0.72 -9.69 15.42
C LEU A 155 0.70 -9.11 15.44
N GLY A 156 1.73 -9.97 15.41
CA GLY A 156 3.12 -9.53 15.34
C GLY A 156 3.41 -8.71 14.07
N GLU A 157 2.90 -9.16 12.92
CA GLU A 157 3.03 -8.42 11.65
C GLU A 157 2.28 -7.08 11.69
N ALA A 158 1.05 -7.04 12.21
CA ALA A 158 0.30 -5.79 12.38
C ALA A 158 1.01 -4.79 13.31
N ARG A 159 1.68 -5.25 14.37
CA ARG A 159 2.50 -4.39 15.24
C ARG A 159 3.74 -3.81 14.54
N ILE A 160 4.40 -4.56 13.65
CA ILE A 160 5.49 -4.02 12.83
C ILE A 160 4.93 -2.93 11.90
N MET A 161 3.88 -3.24 11.15
CA MET A 161 3.32 -2.33 10.14
C MET A 161 2.69 -1.07 10.73
N ALA A 162 2.29 -1.10 12.01
CA ALA A 162 1.81 0.06 12.75
C ALA A 162 2.90 0.89 13.44
N SER A 163 4.15 0.43 13.46
CA SER A 163 5.25 1.09 14.19
C SER A 163 5.88 2.23 13.39
N GLU A 164 5.75 3.46 13.90
CA GLU A 164 6.39 4.65 13.31
C GLU A 164 7.94 4.65 13.39
N ARG A 165 8.54 3.88 14.31
CA ARG A 165 9.92 4.14 14.80
C ARG A 165 10.79 2.91 15.02
N ASP A 166 10.18 1.80 15.37
CA ASP A 166 10.88 0.55 15.70
C ASP A 166 10.53 -0.50 14.63
N PRO A 167 11.48 -0.91 13.77
CA PRO A 167 11.21 -1.88 12.71
C PRO A 167 10.93 -3.30 13.24
N MET A 168 11.20 -3.57 14.52
CA MET A 168 10.93 -4.86 15.15
C MET A 168 10.51 -4.68 16.62
N PRO A 169 9.29 -4.17 16.88
CA PRO A 169 8.85 -3.88 18.23
C PRO A 169 8.92 -5.11 19.14
N ALA A 170 9.46 -4.96 20.35
CA ALA A 170 9.64 -6.07 21.29
C ALA A 170 8.32 -6.85 21.60
N ALA A 171 7.17 -6.20 21.45
CA ALA A 171 5.85 -6.86 21.53
C ALA A 171 5.57 -7.77 20.32
N ALA A 172 5.92 -7.36 19.10
CA ALA A 172 5.80 -8.21 17.89
C ALA A 172 6.68 -9.45 18.01
N VAL A 173 7.92 -9.28 18.49
CA VAL A 173 8.85 -10.38 18.78
C VAL A 173 8.28 -11.35 19.82
N ALA A 174 7.53 -10.87 20.83
CA ALA A 174 6.84 -11.71 21.78
C ALA A 174 5.68 -12.49 21.14
N ASP A 175 4.90 -11.86 20.25
CA ASP A 175 3.78 -12.48 19.56
C ASP A 175 4.24 -13.56 18.55
N PHE A 176 5.33 -13.33 17.80
CA PHE A 176 5.95 -14.38 16.96
C PHE A 176 6.51 -15.53 17.78
N LYS A 177 7.15 -15.26 18.93
CA LYS A 177 7.59 -16.30 19.86
C LYS A 177 6.41 -17.08 20.46
N ARG A 178 5.26 -16.43 20.65
CA ARG A 178 4.01 -17.08 21.08
C ARG A 178 3.42 -17.96 19.97
N ALA A 179 3.42 -17.51 18.72
CA ALA A 179 3.01 -18.32 17.57
C ALA A 179 3.90 -19.57 17.40
N LEU A 180 5.23 -19.43 17.44
CA LEU A 180 6.17 -20.57 17.32
C LEU A 180 6.10 -21.56 18.50
N ALA A 181 5.63 -21.12 19.67
CA ALA A 181 5.35 -21.99 20.81
C ALA A 181 4.03 -22.79 20.67
N ILE A 182 3.23 -22.49 19.64
CA ILE A 182 1.98 -23.19 19.30
C ILE A 182 2.20 -24.04 18.03
N ASP A 183 2.69 -23.42 16.95
CA ASP A 183 3.14 -24.09 15.73
C ASP A 183 4.58 -23.66 15.38
N PRO A 184 5.60 -24.51 15.67
CA PRO A 184 6.99 -24.26 15.29
C PRO A 184 7.24 -24.10 13.79
N LYS A 185 6.25 -24.40 12.92
CA LYS A 185 6.36 -24.24 11.47
C LYS A 185 5.67 -23.00 10.89
N ASP A 186 5.00 -22.16 11.70
CA ASP A 186 4.34 -20.93 11.21
C ASP A 186 5.33 -20.07 10.37
N PRO A 187 5.11 -19.93 9.05
CA PRO A 187 6.14 -19.44 8.14
C PRO A 187 6.40 -17.95 8.33
N ARG A 188 5.36 -17.19 8.70
CA ARG A 188 5.44 -15.76 9.01
C ARG A 188 6.33 -15.51 10.23
N SER A 189 6.14 -16.25 11.30
CA SER A 189 6.92 -16.11 12.54
C SER A 189 8.36 -16.55 12.33
N ARG A 190 8.61 -17.62 11.56
CA ARG A 190 9.98 -18.00 11.15
C ARG A 190 10.65 -16.88 10.33
N TYR A 191 9.92 -16.28 9.38
CA TYR A 191 10.42 -15.17 8.59
C TYR A 191 10.79 -13.95 9.45
N PHE A 192 9.88 -13.46 10.30
CA PHE A 192 10.14 -12.27 11.12
C PHE A 192 11.10 -12.53 12.29
N MET A 193 11.21 -13.75 12.82
CA MET A 193 12.28 -14.07 13.78
C MET A 193 13.67 -14.09 13.15
N ALA A 194 13.78 -14.38 11.85
CA ALA A 194 15.01 -14.20 11.11
C ALA A 194 15.27 -12.70 10.80
N VAL A 195 14.23 -11.89 10.56
CA VAL A 195 14.36 -10.41 10.48
C VAL A 195 14.84 -9.80 11.81
N ASP A 196 14.31 -10.24 12.96
CA ASP A 196 14.78 -9.85 14.31
C ASP A 196 16.28 -10.14 14.49
N ARG A 197 16.73 -11.30 14.00
CA ARG A 197 18.13 -11.72 14.02
C ARG A 197 19.02 -10.91 13.04
N ASP A 198 18.50 -10.55 11.86
CA ASP A 198 19.18 -9.72 10.87
C ASP A 198 19.40 -8.29 11.37
N LEU A 199 18.33 -7.67 11.89
CA LEU A 199 18.37 -6.35 12.53
C LEU A 199 19.29 -6.31 13.76
N SER A 200 19.45 -7.46 14.44
CA SER A 200 20.42 -7.64 15.53
C SER A 200 21.88 -7.83 15.06
N GLY A 201 22.16 -7.74 13.76
CA GLY A 201 23.50 -7.86 13.17
C GLY A 201 23.98 -9.30 12.93
N ASN A 202 23.13 -10.31 13.13
CA ASN A 202 23.47 -11.72 12.91
C ASN A 202 22.97 -12.19 11.53
N HIS A 203 23.44 -11.51 10.49
CA HIS A 203 23.04 -11.68 9.09
C HIS A 203 23.19 -13.13 8.59
N GLN A 204 24.31 -13.80 8.95
CA GLN A 204 24.51 -15.22 8.61
C GLN A 204 23.42 -16.09 9.22
N GLY A 205 23.17 -15.97 10.53
CA GLY A 205 22.15 -16.78 11.19
C GLY A 205 20.72 -16.45 10.72
N ALA A 206 20.46 -15.25 10.19
CA ALA A 206 19.18 -14.90 9.57
C ALA A 206 19.02 -15.59 8.21
N ILE A 207 20.07 -15.58 7.39
CA ILE A 207 20.18 -16.33 6.13
C ILE A 207 19.98 -17.83 6.37
N ASP A 208 20.61 -18.42 7.39
CA ASP A 208 20.49 -19.83 7.73
C ASP A 208 19.02 -20.22 8.08
N GLU A 209 18.34 -19.39 8.87
CA GLU A 209 16.94 -19.60 9.27
C GLU A 209 15.96 -19.38 8.09
N TRP A 210 16.22 -18.39 7.22
CA TRP A 210 15.46 -18.19 5.98
C TRP A 210 15.66 -19.32 4.97
N LEU A 211 16.87 -19.88 4.84
CA LEU A 211 17.14 -21.06 4.02
C LEU A 211 16.44 -22.31 4.59
N ALA A 212 16.41 -22.46 5.91
CA ALA A 212 15.65 -23.53 6.58
C ALA A 212 14.13 -23.37 6.40
N LEU A 213 13.61 -22.14 6.40
CA LEU A 213 12.22 -21.85 6.03
C LEU A 213 11.95 -22.23 4.58
N LEU A 214 12.81 -21.76 3.66
CA LEU A 214 12.72 -22.03 2.22
C LEU A 214 12.75 -23.53 1.89
N ALA A 215 13.43 -24.36 2.70
CA ALA A 215 13.46 -25.81 2.56
C ALA A 215 12.18 -26.53 3.03
N ASP A 216 11.38 -25.91 3.91
CA ASP A 216 10.04 -26.38 4.30
C ASP A 216 8.93 -25.86 3.37
N THR A 217 9.22 -24.86 2.52
CA THR A 217 8.25 -24.16 1.67
C THR A 217 7.65 -25.06 0.57
N PRO A 218 6.32 -25.06 0.36
CA PRO A 218 5.70 -25.70 -0.81
C PRO A 218 6.20 -25.10 -2.14
N PRO A 219 6.48 -25.90 -3.20
CA PRO A 219 7.09 -25.42 -4.44
C PRO A 219 6.31 -24.37 -5.25
N ASP A 220 5.06 -24.11 -4.86
CA ASP A 220 4.09 -23.20 -5.46
C ASP A 220 3.68 -22.04 -4.52
N ALA A 221 4.31 -21.92 -3.34
CA ALA A 221 4.01 -20.86 -2.39
C ALA A 221 4.31 -19.46 -2.99
N PRO A 222 3.34 -18.52 -3.03
CA PRO A 222 3.49 -17.28 -3.80
C PRO A 222 4.56 -16.31 -3.26
N TRP A 223 4.97 -16.50 -2.00
CA TRP A 223 6.01 -15.72 -1.31
C TRP A 223 7.42 -16.31 -1.45
N GLU A 224 7.57 -17.50 -2.03
CA GLU A 224 8.87 -18.18 -2.23
C GLU A 224 9.90 -17.31 -3.00
N PRO A 225 9.53 -16.62 -4.11
CA PRO A 225 10.47 -15.81 -4.88
C PRO A 225 10.87 -14.50 -4.17
N ASP A 226 10.07 -14.05 -3.20
CA ASP A 226 10.38 -12.89 -2.38
C ASP A 226 11.35 -13.28 -1.26
N LEU A 227 11.15 -14.43 -0.62
CA LEU A 227 12.08 -14.98 0.37
C LEU A 227 13.48 -15.21 -0.21
N ARG A 228 13.59 -15.82 -1.41
CA ARG A 228 14.87 -15.95 -2.12
C ARG A 228 15.55 -14.60 -2.32
N ARG A 229 14.79 -13.59 -2.74
CA ARG A 229 15.32 -12.24 -2.98
C ARG A 229 15.81 -11.57 -1.69
N THR A 230 15.14 -11.77 -0.56
CA THR A 230 15.62 -11.30 0.76
C THR A 230 16.96 -11.95 1.10
N ILE A 231 17.10 -13.27 0.95
CA ILE A 231 18.36 -13.99 1.18
C ILE A 231 19.48 -13.46 0.26
N GLU A 232 19.21 -13.27 -1.03
CA GLU A 232 20.17 -12.69 -2.00
C GLU A 232 20.57 -11.26 -1.64
N GLN A 233 19.63 -10.42 -1.21
CA GLN A 233 19.89 -9.02 -0.86
C GLN A 233 20.71 -8.90 0.43
N VAL A 234 20.31 -9.59 1.50
CA VAL A 234 21.05 -9.58 2.77
C VAL A 234 22.43 -10.21 2.62
N GLY A 235 22.55 -11.29 1.85
CA GLY A 235 23.84 -11.91 1.53
C GLY A 235 24.76 -10.94 0.80
N LYS A 236 24.26 -10.28 -0.25
CA LYS A 236 25.01 -9.28 -1.03
C LYS A 236 25.40 -8.03 -0.23
N ILE A 237 24.56 -7.59 0.71
CA ILE A 237 24.85 -6.41 1.55
C ILE A 237 25.97 -6.70 2.56
N ASN A 238 26.06 -7.94 3.04
CA ASN A 238 26.95 -8.35 4.12
C ASN A 238 28.14 -9.23 3.68
N ASP A 239 28.36 -9.36 2.36
CA ASP A 239 29.44 -10.17 1.74
C ASP A 239 29.38 -11.67 2.12
N ILE A 240 28.16 -12.23 2.16
CA ILE A 240 27.88 -13.64 2.48
C ILE A 240 27.48 -14.40 1.20
N GLU A 241 28.19 -15.50 0.92
CA GLU A 241 27.90 -16.36 -0.23
C GLU A 241 26.64 -17.23 0.00
N VAL A 242 25.59 -16.97 -0.79
CA VAL A 242 24.30 -17.68 -0.69
C VAL A 242 23.91 -18.48 -1.94
N ALA A 243 24.67 -18.37 -3.03
CA ALA A 243 24.30 -18.92 -4.34
C ALA A 243 24.17 -20.46 -4.33
N ASP A 244 25.16 -21.17 -3.79
CA ASP A 244 25.15 -22.64 -3.72
C ASP A 244 24.08 -23.16 -2.75
N ASN A 245 23.83 -22.43 -1.66
CA ASN A 245 22.76 -22.73 -0.70
C ASN A 245 21.37 -22.57 -1.36
N LEU A 246 21.14 -21.48 -2.10
CA LEU A 246 19.90 -21.28 -2.85
C LEU A 246 19.73 -22.26 -4.03
N ALA A 247 20.83 -22.75 -4.61
CA ALA A 247 20.79 -23.78 -5.65
C ALA A 247 20.46 -25.18 -5.08
N THR A 248 20.95 -25.50 -3.88
CA THR A 248 20.69 -26.78 -3.19
C THR A 248 19.33 -26.82 -2.50
N VAL A 249 18.82 -25.70 -1.97
CA VAL A 249 17.42 -25.57 -1.52
C VAL A 249 16.52 -25.54 -2.75
N ARG A 250 16.15 -26.76 -3.18
CA ARG A 250 15.30 -27.15 -4.32
C ARG A 250 14.59 -25.97 -4.95
N GLN A 251 15.12 -25.49 -6.08
CA GLN A 251 14.45 -24.48 -6.90
C GLN A 251 13.01 -24.90 -7.19
N PRO A 252 12.05 -23.95 -7.26
CA PRO A 252 10.69 -24.26 -7.71
C PRO A 252 10.81 -24.96 -9.07
N ALA A 253 10.12 -26.09 -9.21
CA ALA A 253 10.20 -26.90 -10.43
C ALA A 253 9.90 -25.97 -11.61
N PRO A 254 10.83 -25.79 -12.57
CA PRO A 254 10.89 -24.58 -13.37
C PRO A 254 9.56 -24.37 -14.07
N MET A 255 8.85 -23.29 -13.72
CA MET A 255 7.61 -22.88 -14.39
C MET A 255 7.90 -22.96 -15.88
N ALA A 256 7.28 -23.92 -16.58
CA ALA A 256 7.67 -24.29 -17.93
C ALA A 256 7.58 -23.05 -18.82
N THR A 257 8.75 -22.48 -19.17
CA THR A 257 8.91 -21.01 -19.18
C THR A 257 7.79 -20.32 -19.92
N ALA A 258 6.92 -19.62 -19.16
CA ALA A 258 5.98 -18.68 -19.74
C ALA A 258 6.82 -17.76 -20.66
N PRO A 259 6.59 -17.78 -21.98
CA PRO A 259 7.49 -17.10 -22.91
C PRO A 259 7.53 -15.64 -22.51
N ARG A 260 8.74 -15.08 -22.38
CA ARG A 260 8.96 -13.68 -21.99
C ARG A 260 8.01 -12.82 -22.81
N GLY A 261 7.17 -12.03 -22.14
CA GLY A 261 6.13 -11.23 -22.79
C GLY A 261 6.73 -10.50 -23.99
N PRO A 262 6.17 -10.67 -25.21
CA PRO A 262 6.86 -10.35 -26.45
C PRO A 262 7.34 -8.91 -26.42
N THR A 263 8.63 -8.70 -26.71
CA THR A 263 9.23 -7.36 -26.70
C THR A 263 8.57 -6.48 -27.76
N GLN A 264 8.85 -5.17 -27.74
CA GLN A 264 8.36 -4.28 -28.79
C GLN A 264 8.96 -4.59 -30.19
N ALA A 265 9.93 -5.51 -30.31
CA ALA A 265 10.31 -6.13 -31.58
C ALA A 265 9.42 -7.35 -31.88
N ASP A 266 9.25 -8.26 -30.92
CA ASP A 266 8.45 -9.48 -31.09
C ASP A 266 6.97 -9.21 -31.32
N LEU A 267 6.39 -8.14 -30.73
CA LEU A 267 5.01 -7.69 -31.03
C LEU A 267 4.84 -7.23 -32.49
N ARG A 268 5.88 -6.63 -33.07
CA ARG A 268 5.91 -6.26 -34.50
C ARG A 268 6.10 -7.47 -35.40
N ALA A 269 6.77 -8.53 -34.94
CA ALA A 269 6.81 -9.82 -35.64
C ALA A 269 5.48 -10.59 -35.50
N ALA A 270 4.85 -10.58 -34.31
CA ALA A 270 3.58 -11.23 -34.03
C ALA A 270 2.42 -10.66 -34.88
N SER A 271 2.53 -9.39 -35.29
CA SER A 271 1.64 -8.72 -36.24
C SER A 271 1.65 -9.33 -37.65
N VAL A 272 2.50 -10.34 -37.92
CA VAL A 272 2.68 -11.00 -39.23
C VAL A 272 2.39 -12.51 -39.17
N ILE A 273 2.07 -13.09 -38.01
CA ILE A 273 1.80 -14.53 -37.87
C ILE A 273 0.48 -14.87 -38.60
N PRO A 274 0.49 -15.77 -39.62
CA PRO A 274 -0.73 -16.18 -40.32
C PRO A 274 -1.77 -16.80 -39.36
N PRO A 275 -3.08 -16.58 -39.55
CA PRO A 275 -4.11 -17.12 -38.66
C PRO A 275 -4.03 -18.64 -38.45
N THR A 276 -3.64 -19.38 -39.49
CA THR A 276 -3.43 -20.84 -39.47
C THR A 276 -2.32 -21.29 -38.50
N GLU A 277 -1.29 -20.47 -38.30
CA GLU A 277 -0.20 -20.76 -37.36
C GLU A 277 -0.62 -20.44 -35.91
N GLN A 278 -1.39 -19.36 -35.70
CA GLN A 278 -1.99 -19.05 -34.40
C GLN A 278 -2.95 -20.16 -33.94
N GLU A 279 -3.81 -20.66 -34.84
CA GLU A 279 -4.67 -21.82 -34.56
C GLU A 279 -3.86 -23.07 -34.23
N LYS A 280 -2.73 -23.33 -34.92
CA LYS A 280 -1.87 -24.48 -34.61
C LYS A 280 -1.33 -24.39 -33.19
N MET A 281 -0.80 -23.23 -32.79
CA MET A 281 -0.32 -23.01 -31.42
C MET A 281 -1.44 -23.22 -30.39
N ALA A 282 -2.67 -22.79 -30.69
CA ALA A 282 -3.83 -23.04 -29.84
C ALA A 282 -4.18 -24.54 -29.72
N ARG A 283 -4.24 -25.28 -30.84
CA ARG A 283 -4.44 -26.74 -30.84
C ARG A 283 -3.35 -27.47 -30.04
N ASP A 284 -2.09 -27.07 -30.21
CA ASP A 284 -0.95 -27.66 -29.49
C ASP A 284 -1.02 -27.38 -27.97
N MET A 285 -1.57 -26.24 -27.53
CA MET A 285 -1.79 -25.94 -26.12
C MET A 285 -2.90 -26.80 -25.52
N VAL A 286 -4.03 -26.94 -26.21
CA VAL A 286 -5.19 -27.72 -25.72
C VAL A 286 -4.86 -29.22 -25.67
N ALA A 287 -4.08 -29.73 -26.63
CA ALA A 287 -3.56 -31.11 -26.58
C ALA A 287 -2.69 -31.37 -25.33
N ARG A 288 -1.89 -30.40 -24.87
CA ARG A 288 -1.10 -30.52 -23.63
C ARG A 288 -1.95 -30.44 -22.35
N LEU A 289 -3.14 -29.83 -22.40
CA LEU A 289 -4.11 -29.91 -21.30
C LEU A 289 -4.70 -31.32 -21.20
N GLN A 290 -5.07 -31.93 -22.32
CA GLN A 290 -5.64 -33.29 -22.34
C GLN A 290 -4.70 -34.33 -21.71
N VAL A 291 -3.43 -34.37 -22.14
CA VAL A 291 -2.41 -35.28 -21.58
C VAL A 291 -2.16 -35.04 -20.08
N ARG A 292 -2.41 -33.83 -19.56
CA ARG A 292 -2.33 -33.56 -18.12
C ARG A 292 -3.49 -34.19 -17.36
N LEU A 293 -4.71 -34.15 -17.92
CA LEU A 293 -5.93 -34.68 -17.30
C LEU A 293 -5.98 -36.22 -17.35
N GLU A 294 -5.23 -36.84 -18.25
CA GLU A 294 -4.93 -38.28 -18.21
C GLU A 294 -4.09 -38.67 -16.98
N GLY A 295 -3.25 -37.75 -16.47
CA GLY A 295 -2.47 -37.92 -15.23
C GLY A 295 -3.15 -37.36 -13.97
N ASP A 296 -4.12 -36.47 -14.12
CA ASP A 296 -4.95 -35.87 -13.05
C ASP A 296 -6.45 -36.03 -13.39
N PRO A 297 -7.00 -37.25 -13.30
CA PRO A 297 -8.36 -37.54 -13.77
C PRO A 297 -9.46 -36.89 -12.94
N GLY A 298 -9.20 -36.51 -11.68
CA GLY A 298 -10.19 -35.92 -10.77
C GLY A 298 -10.50 -34.44 -11.00
N ASN A 299 -9.89 -33.81 -12.01
CA ASN A 299 -9.87 -32.38 -12.21
C ASN A 299 -11.07 -31.87 -13.04
N LEU A 300 -12.22 -31.68 -12.37
CA LEU A 300 -13.47 -31.29 -13.02
C LEU A 300 -13.37 -30.03 -13.87
N ASP A 301 -12.77 -28.95 -13.34
CA ASP A 301 -12.62 -27.70 -14.08
C ASP A 301 -11.71 -27.84 -15.30
N GLY A 302 -10.68 -28.70 -15.22
CA GLY A 302 -9.85 -29.08 -16.35
C GLY A 302 -10.62 -29.77 -17.47
N TRP A 303 -11.45 -30.76 -17.15
CA TRP A 303 -12.30 -31.44 -18.15
C TRP A 303 -13.36 -30.51 -18.76
N LEU A 304 -13.97 -29.64 -17.95
CA LEU A 304 -14.90 -28.60 -18.43
C LEU A 304 -14.19 -27.60 -19.36
N MET A 305 -12.97 -27.18 -19.01
CA MET A 305 -12.16 -26.29 -19.84
C MET A 305 -11.76 -26.97 -21.15
N LEU A 306 -11.33 -28.24 -21.12
CA LEU A 306 -10.93 -28.98 -22.31
C LEU A 306 -12.06 -29.08 -23.35
N MET A 307 -13.28 -29.40 -22.91
CA MET A 307 -14.47 -29.41 -23.77
C MET A 307 -14.74 -28.03 -24.41
N ARG A 308 -14.68 -26.96 -23.63
CA ARG A 308 -14.85 -25.57 -24.12
C ARG A 308 -13.79 -25.21 -25.16
N SER A 309 -12.53 -25.48 -24.86
CA SER A 309 -11.39 -25.16 -25.72
C SER A 309 -11.43 -25.91 -27.05
N TRP A 310 -11.75 -27.20 -27.07
CA TRP A 310 -11.91 -27.92 -28.33
C TRP A 310 -13.09 -27.39 -29.17
N ARG A 311 -14.22 -27.04 -28.54
CA ARG A 311 -15.37 -26.44 -29.27
C ARG A 311 -15.06 -25.06 -29.84
N GLN A 312 -14.31 -24.22 -29.11
CA GLN A 312 -13.87 -22.92 -29.60
C GLN A 312 -12.93 -23.03 -30.82
N LEU A 313 -12.20 -24.13 -30.95
CA LEU A 313 -11.33 -24.43 -32.10
C LEU A 313 -12.06 -25.17 -33.25
N GLY A 314 -13.38 -25.36 -33.15
CA GLY A 314 -14.20 -26.10 -34.13
C GLY A 314 -14.08 -27.63 -34.05
N GLU A 315 -13.29 -28.15 -33.11
CA GLU A 315 -12.88 -29.55 -32.99
C GLU A 315 -13.95 -30.39 -32.26
N ALA A 316 -15.15 -30.47 -32.86
CA ALA A 316 -16.33 -31.08 -32.24
C ALA A 316 -16.09 -32.51 -31.70
N GLU A 317 -15.47 -33.38 -32.51
CA GLU A 317 -15.18 -34.77 -32.13
C GLU A 317 -14.23 -34.85 -30.92
N LYS A 318 -13.21 -33.98 -30.85
CA LYS A 318 -12.28 -33.94 -29.70
C LYS A 318 -12.97 -33.49 -28.41
N ALA A 319 -14.01 -32.65 -28.53
CA ALA A 319 -14.82 -32.26 -27.40
C ALA A 319 -15.77 -33.39 -26.93
N SER A 320 -16.34 -34.18 -27.84
CA SER A 320 -17.10 -35.41 -27.50
C SER A 320 -16.20 -36.52 -26.93
N VAL A 321 -14.92 -36.58 -27.34
CA VAL A 321 -13.90 -37.43 -26.70
C VAL A 321 -13.62 -36.94 -25.27
N ALA A 322 -13.28 -35.66 -25.08
CA ALA A 322 -13.05 -35.07 -23.76
C ALA A 322 -14.24 -35.23 -22.79
N LEU A 323 -15.49 -35.17 -23.29
CA LEU A 323 -16.68 -35.50 -22.52
C LEU A 323 -16.68 -36.97 -22.07
N ARG A 324 -16.44 -37.90 -23.00
CA ARG A 324 -16.45 -39.34 -22.72
C ARG A 324 -15.38 -39.73 -21.70
N ASP A 325 -14.19 -39.18 -21.87
CA ASP A 325 -13.02 -39.48 -21.04
C ASP A 325 -13.21 -38.90 -19.64
N GLY A 326 -13.67 -37.64 -19.52
CA GLY A 326 -14.06 -37.02 -18.25
C GLY A 326 -15.20 -37.75 -17.54
N LEU A 327 -16.19 -38.28 -18.28
CA LEU A 327 -17.28 -39.11 -17.73
C LEU A 327 -16.79 -40.48 -17.24
N SER A 328 -15.73 -41.02 -17.83
CA SER A 328 -15.07 -42.25 -17.37
C SER A 328 -14.15 -42.02 -16.18
N ALA A 329 -13.54 -40.82 -16.11
CA ALA A 329 -12.64 -40.40 -15.03
C ALA A 329 -13.40 -39.99 -13.76
N MET A 330 -14.55 -39.33 -13.89
CA MET A 330 -15.34 -38.78 -12.77
C MET A 330 -16.84 -39.12 -12.90
N PRO A 331 -17.25 -40.36 -12.60
CA PRO A 331 -18.67 -40.75 -12.65
C PRO A 331 -19.59 -39.87 -11.79
N ASP A 332 -19.10 -39.40 -10.63
CA ASP A 332 -19.88 -38.56 -9.70
C ASP A 332 -20.10 -37.13 -10.21
N ALA A 333 -19.19 -36.62 -11.06
CA ALA A 333 -19.30 -35.31 -11.70
C ALA A 333 -20.03 -35.35 -13.05
N ALA A 334 -20.59 -36.51 -13.42
CA ALA A 334 -21.28 -36.71 -14.69
C ALA A 334 -22.48 -35.77 -14.94
N PRO A 335 -23.26 -35.31 -13.94
CA PRO A 335 -24.29 -34.29 -14.15
C PRO A 335 -23.70 -32.96 -14.67
N GLN A 336 -22.60 -32.51 -14.08
CA GLN A 336 -21.92 -31.25 -14.41
C GLN A 336 -21.32 -31.32 -15.82
N LEU A 337 -20.60 -32.41 -16.13
CA LEU A 337 -20.01 -32.64 -17.45
C LEU A 337 -21.08 -32.66 -18.56
N ARG A 338 -22.21 -33.36 -18.35
CA ARG A 338 -23.31 -33.43 -19.32
C ARG A 338 -24.04 -32.09 -19.47
N ALA A 339 -24.22 -31.34 -18.38
CA ALA A 339 -24.83 -30.00 -18.43
C ALA A 339 -23.99 -29.02 -19.26
N GLU A 340 -22.66 -29.07 -19.15
CA GLU A 340 -21.77 -28.24 -19.96
C GLU A 340 -21.70 -28.72 -21.41
N ALA A 341 -21.63 -30.03 -21.65
CA ALA A 341 -21.70 -30.60 -22.99
C ALA A 341 -22.95 -30.15 -23.76
N ALA A 342 -24.12 -30.19 -23.10
CA ALA A 342 -25.38 -29.74 -23.68
C ALA A 342 -25.37 -28.25 -24.07
N ARG A 343 -24.78 -27.36 -23.23
CA ARG A 343 -24.59 -25.94 -23.55
C ARG A 343 -23.69 -25.73 -24.76
N LEU A 344 -22.64 -26.53 -24.89
CA LEU A 344 -21.67 -26.46 -25.97
C LEU A 344 -22.13 -27.16 -27.27
N GLY A 345 -23.28 -27.83 -27.27
CA GLY A 345 -23.76 -28.63 -28.39
C GLY A 345 -22.93 -29.89 -28.66
N ILE A 346 -22.21 -30.38 -27.66
CA ILE A 346 -21.49 -31.67 -27.67
C ILE A 346 -22.53 -32.80 -27.50
N ARG A 347 -22.28 -33.94 -28.14
CA ARG A 347 -23.13 -35.16 -28.07
C ARG A 347 -22.29 -36.39 -27.71
#